data_AF-A0A9E2E095-F1
#
_entry.id   AF-A0A9E2E095-F1
#
_cell.length_a   1.000
_cell.length_b   1.000
_cell.length_c   1.000
_cell.angle_alpha   90.00
_cell.angle_beta   90.00
_cell.angle_gamma   90.00
#
_symmetry.space_group_name_H-M   'P 1'
#
loop_
_entity.id
_entity.type
_entity.pdbx_description
1 polymer ?
#
loop_
_entity_poly.entity_id
_entity_poly.type
_entity_poly.pdbx_seq_one_letter_code
_entity_poly.pdbx_strand_id
1 'polypeptide(L)'
;MGHGEFVYEGLGVEAVNNCAFNTFVSDSSDAFYSDISFHCMDIFGCVGLRSKKFCIFNKEYSKEDYADLRAKIIDHMKKTGEWGQFFPVSVSPFHYNETAANYRYPLEKERAFENGYKWKDPDPKEYATQTYEIPDDVKEI
;
A
#
# COMPACT_ATOMS: atom_id res chain seq x y z
N MET A 1 -12.11 20.19 -5.18
CA MET A 1 -11.16 19.19 -5.71
C MET A 1 -9.78 19.80 -5.62
N GLY A 2 -8.95 19.31 -4.70
CA GLY A 2 -7.56 19.74 -4.61
C GLY A 2 -6.77 19.17 -5.79
N HIS A 3 -5.98 20.00 -6.46
CA HIS A 3 -5.13 19.56 -7.56
C HIS A 3 -3.91 18.82 -7.01
N GLY A 4 -3.51 17.75 -7.70
CA GLY A 4 -2.29 17.02 -7.39
C GLY A 4 -1.18 17.36 -8.38
N GLU A 5 0.05 17.55 -7.90
CA GLU A 5 1.22 17.78 -8.76
C GLU A 5 2.43 16.98 -8.27
N PHE A 6 3.31 16.59 -9.20
CA PHE A 6 4.49 15.75 -8.94
C PHE A 6 4.14 14.45 -8.20
N VAL A 7 3.19 13.69 -8.75
CA VAL A 7 2.75 12.40 -8.22
C VAL A 7 3.31 11.27 -9.08
N TYR A 8 3.97 10.29 -8.46
CA TYR A 8 4.54 9.14 -9.17
C TYR A 8 4.24 7.82 -8.43
N GLU A 9 3.85 6.78 -9.15
CA GLU A 9 3.54 5.45 -8.59
C GLU A 9 2.67 5.53 -7.31
N GLY A 10 1.55 6.23 -7.43
CA GLY A 10 0.56 6.39 -6.36
C GLY A 10 -0.71 5.59 -6.64
N LEU A 11 -1.20 4.81 -5.67
CA LEU A 11 -2.50 4.15 -5.72
C LEU A 11 -3.48 4.87 -4.79
N GLY A 12 -4.62 5.35 -5.31
CA GLY A 12 -5.65 6.00 -4.48
C GLY A 12 -5.15 7.29 -3.81
N VAL A 13 -4.40 8.11 -4.56
CA VAL A 13 -3.77 9.34 -4.07
C VAL A 13 -4.53 10.56 -4.59
N GLU A 14 -4.92 11.50 -3.71
CA GLU A 14 -5.72 12.68 -4.06
C GLU A 14 -5.25 13.95 -3.33
N ALA A 15 -5.32 15.11 -4.01
CA ALA A 15 -4.99 16.42 -3.43
C ALA A 15 -3.60 16.46 -2.75
N VAL A 16 -2.58 15.96 -3.46
CA VAL A 16 -1.21 15.86 -2.94
C VAL A 16 -0.19 16.67 -3.74
N ASN A 17 0.94 17.02 -3.12
CA ASN A 17 2.06 17.67 -3.79
C ASN A 17 3.37 16.92 -3.48
N ASN A 18 4.17 16.64 -4.52
CA ASN A 18 5.49 15.99 -4.39
C ASN A 18 5.44 14.65 -3.64
N CYS A 19 4.64 13.72 -4.16
CA CYS A 19 4.35 12.46 -3.50
C CYS A 19 4.69 11.28 -4.41
N ALA A 20 5.46 10.30 -3.93
CA ALA A 20 5.82 9.13 -4.73
C ALA A 20 5.81 7.81 -3.95
N PHE A 21 5.51 6.72 -4.65
CA PHE A 21 5.54 5.35 -4.11
C PHE A 21 4.57 5.16 -2.93
N ASN A 22 3.35 5.68 -3.07
CA ASN A 22 2.37 5.75 -1.98
C ASN A 22 1.09 4.97 -2.28
N THR A 23 0.41 4.53 -1.24
CA THR A 23 -0.90 3.88 -1.32
C THR A 23 -1.87 4.56 -0.37
N PHE A 24 -3.07 4.92 -0.84
CA PHE A 24 -4.11 5.61 -0.08
C PHE A 24 -3.62 6.83 0.72
N VAL A 25 -2.93 7.76 0.05
CA VAL A 25 -2.46 9.01 0.65
C VAL A 25 -3.25 10.20 0.10
N SER A 26 -3.88 11.01 0.97
CA SER A 26 -4.61 12.21 0.51
C SER A 26 -4.27 13.45 1.30
N ASP A 27 -4.51 14.61 0.68
CA ASP A 27 -4.39 15.94 1.31
C ASP A 27 -3.01 16.17 1.95
N SER A 28 -1.97 15.62 1.34
CA SER A 28 -0.63 15.51 1.93
C SER A 28 0.45 16.06 0.99
N SER A 29 1.55 16.56 1.55
CA SER A 29 2.71 17.01 0.77
C SER A 29 4.00 16.33 1.24
N ASP A 30 4.94 16.13 0.31
CA ASP A 30 6.24 15.54 0.60
C ASP A 30 6.13 14.16 1.28
N ALA A 31 5.26 13.30 0.74
CA ALA A 31 5.04 11.94 1.22
C ALA A 31 5.71 10.91 0.31
N PHE A 32 6.56 10.05 0.89
CA PHE A 32 7.27 9.01 0.14
C PHE A 32 7.15 7.65 0.83
N TYR A 33 6.98 6.58 0.04
CA TYR A 33 6.91 5.20 0.56
C TYR A 33 5.90 5.03 1.70
N SER A 34 4.77 5.74 1.63
CA SER A 34 3.80 5.83 2.73
C SER A 34 2.44 5.25 2.32
N ASP A 35 1.74 4.68 3.30
CA ASP A 35 0.48 3.97 3.12
C ASP A 35 -0.59 4.52 4.08
N ILE A 36 -1.85 4.56 3.64
CA ILE A 36 -3.03 4.92 4.44
C ILE A 36 -2.77 6.18 5.30
N SER A 37 -2.33 7.28 4.68
CA SER A 37 -1.92 8.48 5.42
C SER A 37 -2.61 9.74 4.90
N PHE A 38 -3.15 10.55 5.80
CA PHE A 38 -4.08 11.64 5.46
C PHE A 38 -3.68 12.95 6.12
N HIS A 39 -3.75 14.07 5.40
CA HIS A 39 -3.40 15.40 5.93
C HIS A 39 -1.97 15.49 6.50
N CYS A 40 -1.00 14.83 5.89
CA CYS A 40 0.37 14.76 6.40
C CYS A 40 1.33 15.63 5.58
N MET A 41 2.42 16.07 6.20
CA MET A 41 3.45 16.91 5.56
C MET A 41 4.83 16.38 5.94
N ASP A 42 5.73 16.16 4.98
CA ASP A 42 7.07 15.62 5.27
C ASP A 42 7.00 14.27 5.99
N ILE A 43 6.51 13.23 5.28
CA ILE A 43 6.46 11.86 5.80
C ILE A 43 7.22 10.88 4.91
N PHE A 44 7.87 9.91 5.54
CA PHE A 44 8.65 8.89 4.86
C PHE A 44 8.40 7.52 5.48
N GLY A 45 8.03 6.51 4.68
CA GLY A 45 7.87 5.15 5.19
C GLY A 45 6.75 5.02 6.24
N CYS A 46 5.75 5.89 6.20
CA CYS A 46 4.73 5.95 7.26
C CYS A 46 3.45 5.20 6.87
N VAL A 47 2.76 4.64 7.86
CA VAL A 47 1.53 3.87 7.68
C VAL A 47 0.47 4.33 8.67
N GLY A 48 -0.73 4.68 8.21
CA GLY A 48 -1.85 4.95 9.11
C GLY A 48 -1.79 6.31 9.83
N LEU A 49 -1.05 7.30 9.32
CA LEU A 49 -0.92 8.60 9.97
C LEU A 49 -2.06 9.56 9.58
N ARG A 50 -2.43 10.46 10.51
CA ARG A 50 -3.37 11.54 10.26
C ARG A 50 -2.89 12.84 10.87
N SER A 51 -2.85 13.91 10.08
CA SER A 51 -2.51 15.27 10.55
C SER A 51 -1.15 15.35 11.25
N LYS A 52 -0.14 14.68 10.67
CA LYS A 52 1.22 14.58 11.22
C LYS A 52 2.26 15.21 10.29
N LYS A 53 3.40 15.55 10.87
CA LYS A 53 4.52 16.13 10.14
C LYS A 53 5.87 15.64 10.64
N PHE A 54 6.87 15.65 9.75
CA PHE A 54 8.25 15.24 10.05
C PHE A 54 8.31 13.82 10.63
N CYS A 55 7.60 12.88 9.99
CA CYS A 55 7.53 11.51 10.44
C CYS A 55 8.36 10.57 9.56
N ILE A 56 9.16 9.71 10.19
CA ILE A 56 9.85 8.60 9.52
C ILE A 56 9.48 7.32 10.27
N PHE A 57 8.95 6.32 9.56
CA PHE A 57 8.48 5.06 10.15
C PHE A 57 7.54 5.29 11.36
N ASN A 58 6.56 6.18 11.18
CA ASN A 58 5.57 6.60 12.17
C ASN A 58 6.12 7.33 13.41
N LYS A 59 7.42 7.62 13.47
CA LYS A 59 8.01 8.41 14.56
C LYS A 59 8.18 9.85 14.13
N GLU A 60 7.68 10.78 14.95
CA GLU A 60 7.85 12.23 14.76
C GLU A 60 9.24 12.68 15.22
N TYR A 61 9.86 13.55 14.44
CA TYR A 61 11.20 14.09 14.66
C TYR A 61 11.17 15.63 14.64
N SER A 62 12.26 16.25 15.11
CA SER A 62 12.51 17.64 14.78
C SER A 62 12.70 17.79 13.27
N LYS A 63 12.55 19.01 12.75
CA LYS A 63 12.70 19.28 11.31
C LYS A 63 14.11 18.94 10.83
N GLU A 64 15.11 19.27 11.65
CA GLU A 64 16.53 19.04 11.38
C GLU A 64 16.84 17.53 11.40
N ASP A 65 16.40 16.82 12.45
CA ASP A 65 16.61 15.37 12.56
C ASP A 65 15.90 14.60 11.45
N TYR A 66 14.69 15.05 11.06
CA TYR A 66 13.95 14.49 9.92
C TYR A 66 14.75 14.65 8.63
N ALA A 67 15.24 15.86 8.33
CA ALA A 67 15.98 16.12 7.11
C ALA A 67 17.26 15.27 7.03
N ASP A 68 18.00 15.18 8.14
CA ASP A 68 19.23 14.40 8.23
C ASP A 68 18.99 12.90 8.09
N LEU A 69 17.98 12.37 8.79
CA LEU A 69 17.65 10.94 8.73
C LEU A 69 17.09 10.55 7.37
N ARG A 70 16.20 11.37 6.81
CA ARG A 70 15.65 11.17 5.47
C ARG A 70 16.76 11.13 4.42
N ALA A 71 17.71 12.07 4.46
CA ALA A 71 18.83 12.09 3.52
C ALA A 71 19.68 10.81 3.60
N LYS A 72 19.95 10.31 4.81
CA LYS A 72 20.69 9.05 5.02
C LYS A 72 19.94 7.84 4.46
N ILE A 73 18.63 7.78 4.68
CA ILE A 73 17.79 6.69 4.14
C ILE A 73 17.80 6.72 2.62
N ILE A 74 17.61 7.90 2.01
CA ILE A 74 17.63 8.06 0.54
C ILE A 74 18.99 7.66 -0.04
N ASP A 75 20.09 8.06 0.58
CA ASP A 75 21.44 7.68 0.14
C ASP A 75 21.67 6.17 0.21
N HIS A 76 21.19 5.52 1.28
CA HIS A 76 21.21 4.07 1.40
C HIS A 76 20.39 3.39 0.29
N MET A 77 19.14 3.83 0.10
CA MET A 77 18.25 3.28 -0.92
C MET A 77 18.78 3.47 -2.35
N LYS A 78 19.51 4.56 -2.62
CA LYS A 78 20.20 4.75 -3.91
C LYS A 78 21.34 3.74 -4.11
N LYS A 79 22.10 3.44 -3.04
CA LYS A 79 23.18 2.45 -3.07
C LYS A 79 22.66 1.01 -3.23
N THR A 80 21.50 0.70 -2.66
CA THR A 80 20.84 -0.60 -2.78
C THR A 80 19.97 -0.74 -4.03
N GLY A 81 19.73 0.36 -4.76
CA GLY A 81 18.88 0.37 -5.97
C GLY A 81 17.37 0.38 -5.69
N GLU A 82 16.97 0.59 -4.43
CA GLU A 82 15.58 0.64 -3.99
C GLU A 82 14.95 2.02 -4.22
N TRP A 83 15.77 3.08 -4.24
CA TRP A 83 15.25 4.43 -4.44
C TRP A 83 14.67 4.58 -5.85
N GLY A 84 13.39 4.92 -5.90
CA GLY A 84 12.67 5.18 -7.15
C GLY A 84 11.84 3.98 -7.62
N GLN A 85 11.82 2.88 -6.87
CA GLN A 85 11.03 1.70 -7.17
C GLN A 85 9.85 1.59 -6.20
N PHE A 86 8.68 1.19 -6.68
CA PHE A 86 7.60 0.76 -5.79
C PHE A 86 8.03 -0.43 -4.91
N PHE A 87 7.26 -0.71 -3.87
CA PHE A 87 7.52 -1.87 -3.00
C PHE A 87 7.65 -3.17 -3.81
N PRO A 88 8.67 -4.00 -3.52
CA PRO A 88 8.90 -5.21 -4.27
C PRO A 88 7.74 -6.19 -4.08
N VAL A 89 7.44 -6.97 -5.10
CA VAL A 89 6.31 -7.92 -5.04
C VAL A 89 6.46 -8.99 -3.96
N SER A 90 7.68 -9.27 -3.52
CA SER A 90 7.98 -10.18 -2.41
C SER A 90 7.31 -9.78 -1.10
N VAL A 91 7.11 -8.47 -0.86
CA VAL A 91 6.46 -7.96 0.35
C VAL A 91 4.94 -7.81 0.21
N SER A 92 4.36 -8.13 -0.96
CA SER A 92 2.91 -8.12 -1.14
C SER A 92 2.20 -9.02 -0.12
N PRO A 93 1.13 -8.54 0.55
CA PRO A 93 0.31 -9.37 1.43
C PRO A 93 -0.66 -10.27 0.65
N PHE A 94 -0.80 -10.07 -0.67
CA PHE A 94 -1.73 -10.81 -1.53
C PHE A 94 -1.01 -11.77 -2.47
N HIS A 95 -1.61 -12.94 -2.70
CA HIS A 95 -1.19 -13.90 -3.72
C HIS A 95 -1.73 -13.49 -5.10
N TYR A 96 -0.95 -13.72 -6.16
CA TYR A 96 -1.28 -13.28 -7.52
C TYR A 96 -2.69 -13.67 -7.94
N ASN A 97 -3.04 -14.94 -7.73
CA ASN A 97 -4.30 -15.54 -8.13
C ASN A 97 -5.53 -15.00 -7.41
N GLU A 98 -5.35 -14.28 -6.29
CA GLU A 98 -6.43 -13.62 -5.56
C GLU A 98 -6.60 -12.15 -5.94
N THR A 99 -5.66 -11.59 -6.70
CA THR A 99 -5.72 -10.18 -7.10
C THR A 99 -6.47 -9.99 -8.42
N ALA A 100 -6.90 -8.75 -8.67
CA ALA A 100 -7.43 -8.35 -9.97
C ALA A 100 -6.42 -8.52 -11.13
N ALA A 101 -5.12 -8.69 -10.85
CA ALA A 101 -4.12 -8.95 -11.85
C ALA A 101 -4.36 -10.30 -12.54
N ASN A 102 -4.60 -11.37 -11.78
CA ASN A 102 -4.87 -12.69 -12.38
C ASN A 102 -6.22 -12.75 -13.12
N TYR A 103 -7.19 -11.91 -12.73
CA TYR A 103 -8.44 -11.77 -13.48
C TYR A 103 -8.22 -11.14 -14.86
N ARG A 104 -7.33 -10.13 -14.97
CA ARG A 104 -7.03 -9.42 -16.22
C ARG A 104 -5.93 -10.07 -17.05
N TYR A 105 -4.96 -10.67 -16.39
CA TYR A 105 -3.76 -11.30 -16.94
C TYR A 105 -3.58 -12.67 -16.27
N PRO A 106 -4.39 -13.67 -16.65
CA PRO A 106 -4.29 -14.99 -16.04
C PRO A 106 -2.88 -15.57 -16.19
N LEU A 107 -2.33 -16.09 -15.11
CA LEU A 107 -1.09 -16.85 -15.09
C LEU A 107 -1.33 -18.23 -14.50
N GLU A 108 -0.59 -19.21 -15.02
CA GLU A 108 -0.43 -20.51 -14.37
C GLU A 108 0.47 -20.38 -13.14
N LYS A 109 0.29 -21.30 -12.17
CA LYS A 109 0.98 -21.27 -10.87
C LYS A 109 2.51 -21.26 -11.03
N GLU A 110 3.04 -22.08 -11.93
CA GLU A 110 4.48 -22.21 -12.19
C GLU A 110 5.05 -20.88 -12.70
N ARG A 111 4.36 -20.27 -13.67
CA ARG A 111 4.76 -18.98 -14.25
C ARG A 111 4.64 -17.84 -13.25
N ALA A 112 3.68 -17.91 -12.33
CA ALA A 112 3.58 -16.95 -11.24
C ALA A 112 4.84 -17.01 -10.33
N PHE A 113 5.33 -18.20 -10.01
CA PHE A 113 6.56 -18.35 -9.23
C PHE A 113 7.82 -17.92 -9.98
N GLU A 114 7.93 -18.21 -11.28
CA GLU A 114 9.03 -17.72 -12.11
C GLU A 114 9.15 -16.19 -12.09
N ASN A 115 8.00 -15.50 -11.99
CA ASN A 115 7.92 -14.04 -11.89
C ASN A 115 8.05 -13.51 -10.45
N GLY A 116 8.31 -14.38 -9.46
CA GLY A 116 8.47 -14.00 -8.05
C GLY A 116 7.16 -13.69 -7.31
N TYR A 117 6.00 -14.08 -7.86
CA TYR A 117 4.72 -13.91 -7.20
C TYR A 117 4.41 -15.03 -6.21
N LYS A 118 3.60 -14.72 -5.19
CA LYS A 118 3.01 -15.73 -4.29
C LYS A 118 1.76 -16.33 -4.92
N TRP A 119 1.46 -17.59 -4.61
CA TRP A 119 0.26 -18.29 -5.07
C TRP A 119 -0.51 -18.88 -3.89
N LYS A 120 -1.83 -18.70 -3.87
CA LYS A 120 -2.70 -19.33 -2.86
C LYS A 120 -3.27 -20.62 -3.40
N ASP A 121 -2.94 -21.72 -2.73
CA ASP A 121 -3.59 -23.00 -2.99
C ASP A 121 -5.02 -23.01 -2.48
N PRO A 122 -5.92 -23.78 -3.13
CA PRO A 122 -7.29 -23.94 -2.66
C PRO A 122 -7.29 -24.38 -1.19
N ASP A 123 -7.99 -23.63 -0.34
CA ASP A 123 -8.21 -24.03 1.04
C ASP A 123 -9.25 -25.16 1.03
N PRO A 124 -8.91 -26.39 1.48
CA PRO A 124 -9.83 -27.52 1.43
C PRO A 124 -10.97 -27.41 2.44
N LYS A 125 -11.16 -26.26 3.11
CA LYS A 125 -12.29 -26.02 4.00
C LYS A 125 -13.60 -26.40 3.34
N GLU A 126 -14.16 -27.49 3.84
CA GLU A 126 -15.55 -27.85 3.62
C GLU A 126 -16.41 -26.77 4.30
N TYR A 127 -16.85 -25.80 3.52
CA TYR A 127 -17.87 -24.88 3.99
C TYR A 127 -19.12 -25.70 4.28
N ALA A 128 -19.50 -25.80 5.54
CA ALA A 128 -20.77 -26.40 5.90
C ALA A 128 -21.88 -25.60 5.20
N THR A 129 -22.73 -26.30 4.44
CA THR A 129 -23.92 -25.67 3.86
C THR A 129 -24.75 -25.05 4.98
N GLN A 130 -25.26 -23.84 4.74
CA GLN A 130 -26.15 -23.18 5.67
C GLN A 130 -27.34 -24.11 5.98
N THR A 131 -27.52 -24.45 7.25
CA THR A 131 -28.63 -25.30 7.73
C THR A 131 -29.85 -24.50 8.16
N TYR A 132 -29.69 -23.19 8.31
CA TYR A 132 -30.78 -22.27 8.66
C TYR A 132 -31.51 -21.85 7.40
N GLU A 133 -32.77 -22.23 7.25
CA GLU A 133 -33.62 -21.67 6.19
C GLU A 133 -33.92 -20.22 6.53
N ILE A 134 -33.47 -19.30 5.67
CA ILE A 134 -33.74 -17.86 5.83
C ILE A 134 -35.21 -17.65 5.47
N PRO A 135 -36.06 -17.14 6.37
CA PRO A 135 -37.44 -16.85 6.04
C PRO A 135 -37.54 -15.74 5.00
N ASP A 136 -38.55 -15.81 4.14
CA ASP A 136 -38.73 -14.85 3.04
C ASP A 136 -39.30 -13.50 3.55
N ASP A 137 -39.94 -13.49 4.73
CA ASP A 137 -40.47 -12.29 5.38
C ASP A 137 -39.92 -12.16 6.82
N VAL A 138 -39.54 -10.95 7.22
CA VAL A 138 -39.09 -10.62 8.59
C VAL A 138 -40.14 -10.93 9.66
N LYS A 139 -41.42 -11.04 9.27
CA LYS A 139 -42.53 -11.44 10.14
C LYS A 139 -42.55 -12.93 10.46
N GLU A 140 -41.76 -13.74 9.75
CA GLU A 140 -41.66 -15.19 9.91
C GLU A 140 -40.48 -15.60 10.82
N ILE A 141 -39.79 -14.63 11.42
CA ILE A 141 -38.67 -14.79 12.36
C ILE A 141 -39.14 -14.60 13.81
#